data_AF-A0A7C7K5K9-F1
#
_entry.id   AF-A0A7C7K5K9-F1
#
_cell.length_a   1.000
_cell.length_b   1.000
_cell.length_c   1.000
_cell.angle_alpha   90.00
_cell.angle_beta   90.00
_cell.angle_gamma   90.00
#
_symmetry.space_group_name_H-M   'P 1'
#
loop_
_entity.id
_entity.type
_entity.pdbx_description
1 polymer ?
#
loop_
_entity_poly.entity_id
_entity_poly.type
_entity_poly.pdbx_seq_one_letter_code
_entity_poly.pdbx_strand_id
1 'polypeptide(L)'
;MSQAYQDLLIELGTEELPPKALLKLSQAFQQGVEQGLKSAELSFDVIRAYATPRRLALVISKLQTQQDDLTVERRGPAVTAAFDEDGNPTKALQGFARSCGVDVDDLETMQTDKGAWLIFKQQQKGAETASLLPEIIQQSLNALPIPKRMRWGDLPGEFVRPVHWLVVLLGDDVVPVNLLGLNSDRFTVGHRFHHPQPIRISTPMTYAPQLESEGHVMVDYEARKQAIHGQVNELAASLGGDAVINPDLLDEVTGLVEWPVALAGNFDPRFLELPAEALISSMEGHQKYFAVRAKNGDLLPHFITICNIASQDPAQVIAGNERVILPRLSDAAFFWETDRKLPLAQRQEQLKTIVFQNKLGTVYDKSQRVAAIAASIAQQMGSEAQLAERAALLAKCDLVTEMVGEFPELQGIMGRYYAQLDGEHADVAEALDEQYRPRFAGDDLPQTASGIAVSLAEKLDTIVGLFGIGQPPSGVKDPFALRRAALGVLRIIIENQLSLDLSRLVTEAANNFVDILTEDEVTTQVMQYFYDRLR
;
A
#
# COMPACT_ATOMS: atom_id res chain seq x y z
N MET A 1 7.53 35.75 28.60
CA MET A 1 6.34 36.10 27.79
C MET A 1 5.66 34.80 27.45
N SER A 2 4.33 34.68 27.60
CA SER A 2 3.63 33.42 27.32
C SER A 2 3.86 33.04 25.86
N GLN A 3 4.45 31.87 25.61
CA GLN A 3 4.41 31.25 24.27
C GLN A 3 2.95 31.17 23.85
N ALA A 4 2.59 31.88 22.78
CA ALA A 4 1.26 31.76 22.22
C ALA A 4 1.19 30.47 21.42
N TYR A 5 0.11 29.73 21.60
CA TYR A 5 -0.20 28.52 20.85
C TYR A 5 -1.44 28.81 20.01
N GLN A 6 -1.43 28.36 18.76
CA GLN A 6 -2.54 28.51 17.82
C GLN A 6 -2.74 27.21 17.05
N ASP A 7 -3.95 26.96 16.56
CA ASP A 7 -4.17 25.82 15.68
C ASP A 7 -3.72 26.16 14.25
N LEU A 8 -3.28 25.17 13.49
CA LEU A 8 -2.84 25.33 12.11
C LEU A 8 -3.68 24.44 11.18
N LEU A 9 -4.18 25.02 10.08
CA LEU A 9 -4.76 24.29 8.95
C LEU A 9 -3.84 24.42 7.74
N ILE A 10 -3.54 23.29 7.11
CA ILE A 10 -2.93 23.22 5.78
C ILE A 10 -3.86 22.39 4.90
N GLU A 11 -4.27 22.90 3.74
CA GLU A 11 -5.00 22.13 2.72
C GLU A 11 -4.39 22.40 1.34
N LEU A 12 -4.12 21.35 0.60
CA LEU A 12 -3.81 21.40 -0.82
C LEU A 12 -4.96 20.79 -1.61
N GLY A 13 -5.67 21.63 -2.36
CA GLY A 13 -6.74 21.23 -3.27
C GLY A 13 -6.22 20.84 -4.65
N THR A 14 -6.71 19.74 -5.19
CA THR A 14 -6.20 19.12 -6.42
C THR A 14 -7.30 18.58 -7.31
N GLU A 15 -6.96 18.26 -8.55
CA GLU A 15 -7.73 17.27 -9.31
C GLU A 15 -7.68 15.89 -8.64
N GLU A 16 -8.51 14.96 -9.10
CA GLU A 16 -8.68 13.63 -8.51
C GLU A 16 -7.38 12.83 -8.37
N LEU A 17 -6.94 12.68 -7.12
CA LEU A 17 -5.81 11.88 -6.68
C LEU A 17 -6.09 10.40 -6.91
N PRO A 18 -5.06 9.58 -7.20
CA PRO A 18 -5.25 8.14 -7.37
C PRO A 18 -5.81 7.49 -6.08
N PRO A 19 -6.98 6.83 -6.12
CA PRO A 19 -7.68 6.37 -4.92
C PRO A 19 -6.86 5.37 -4.10
N LYS A 20 -6.21 4.40 -4.78
CA LYS A 20 -5.33 3.40 -4.14
C LYS A 20 -4.09 4.01 -3.45
N ALA A 21 -3.70 5.22 -3.81
CA ALA A 21 -2.55 5.90 -3.22
C ALA A 21 -2.94 6.94 -2.16
N LEU A 22 -4.21 7.34 -2.09
CA LEU A 22 -4.67 8.50 -1.33
C LEU A 22 -4.29 8.42 0.15
N LEU A 23 -4.60 7.30 0.82
CA LEU A 23 -4.30 7.11 2.24
C LEU A 23 -2.79 7.19 2.51
N LYS A 24 -1.98 6.53 1.66
CA LYS A 24 -0.52 6.56 1.76
C LYS A 24 0.04 7.97 1.56
N LEU A 25 -0.51 8.74 0.62
CA LEU A 25 -0.12 10.13 0.39
C LEU A 25 -0.47 11.02 1.58
N SER A 26 -1.66 10.84 2.17
CA SER A 26 -2.10 11.56 3.37
C SER A 26 -1.19 11.30 4.57
N GLN A 27 -0.88 10.02 4.83
CA GLN A 27 0.04 9.63 5.91
C GLN A 27 1.46 10.15 5.69
N ALA A 28 1.97 10.07 4.46
CA ALA A 28 3.29 10.61 4.14
C ALA A 28 3.34 12.14 4.29
N PHE A 29 2.27 12.85 3.91
CA PHE A 29 2.18 14.30 4.10
C PHE A 29 2.17 14.67 5.59
N GLN A 30 1.37 13.96 6.39
CA GLN A 30 1.35 14.11 7.85
C GLN A 30 2.73 13.92 8.45
N GLN A 31 3.41 12.80 8.13
CA GLN A 31 4.75 12.48 8.63
C GLN A 31 5.79 13.54 8.23
N GLY A 32 5.72 14.03 6.99
CA GLY A 32 6.62 15.08 6.50
C GLY A 32 6.48 16.37 7.29
N VAL A 33 5.25 16.83 7.50
CA VAL A 33 4.98 18.07 8.24
C VAL A 33 5.32 17.90 9.72
N GLU A 34 4.98 16.75 10.31
CA GLU A 34 5.34 16.42 11.69
C GLU A 34 6.87 16.47 11.89
N GLN A 35 7.63 15.85 11.00
CA GLN A 35 9.08 15.86 11.05
C GLN A 35 9.65 17.26 10.85
N GLY A 36 9.07 18.05 9.92
CA GLY A 36 9.50 19.43 9.69
C GLY A 36 9.29 20.33 10.92
N LEU A 37 8.13 20.23 11.58
CA LEU A 37 7.84 20.96 12.81
C LEU A 37 8.78 20.54 13.97
N LYS A 38 9.04 19.24 14.11
CA LYS A 38 10.00 18.71 15.10
C LYS A 38 11.43 19.17 14.85
N SER A 39 11.88 19.14 13.58
CA SER A 39 13.21 19.65 13.19
C SER A 39 13.33 21.16 13.42
N ALA A 40 12.22 21.90 13.35
CA ALA A 40 12.14 23.30 13.72
C ALA A 40 11.95 23.52 15.23
N GLU A 41 12.04 22.47 16.06
CA GLU A 41 11.88 22.57 17.53
C GLU A 41 10.57 23.24 17.97
N LEU A 42 9.50 23.10 17.17
CA LEU A 42 8.18 23.61 17.50
C LEU A 42 7.33 22.55 18.20
N SER A 43 6.73 22.93 19.32
CA SER A 43 5.79 22.06 20.06
C SER A 43 4.35 22.16 19.50
N PHE A 44 3.65 21.02 19.52
CA PHE A 44 2.23 20.90 19.14
C PHE A 44 1.61 19.70 19.86
N ASP A 45 0.27 19.66 19.96
CA ASP A 45 -0.44 18.58 20.65
C ASP A 45 -0.74 17.39 19.72
N VAL A 46 -1.54 17.61 18.66
CA VAL A 46 -2.05 16.55 17.78
C VAL A 46 -2.05 17.04 16.34
N ILE A 47 -1.68 16.14 15.41
CA ILE A 47 -1.87 16.34 13.97
C ILE A 47 -2.96 15.39 13.48
N ARG A 48 -4.04 15.95 12.93
CA ARG A 48 -5.11 15.18 12.26
C ARG A 48 -4.97 15.33 10.76
N ALA A 49 -4.83 14.21 10.07
CA ALA A 49 -4.79 14.17 8.62
C ALA A 49 -6.17 13.92 8.03
N TYR A 50 -6.48 14.65 6.96
CA TYR A 50 -7.69 14.53 6.17
C TYR A 50 -7.33 14.29 4.71
N ALA A 51 -8.16 13.52 4.02
CA ALA A 51 -7.93 13.19 2.63
C ALA A 51 -9.23 12.85 1.91
N THR A 52 -9.39 13.42 0.72
CA THR A 52 -10.46 13.09 -0.22
C THR A 52 -9.90 12.98 -1.63
N PRO A 53 -10.66 12.52 -2.63
CA PRO A 53 -10.19 12.48 -4.01
C PRO A 53 -9.55 13.81 -4.47
N ARG A 54 -9.98 14.96 -3.95
CA ARG A 54 -9.54 16.28 -4.43
C ARG A 54 -8.73 17.09 -3.41
N ARG A 55 -8.28 16.49 -2.31
CA ARG A 55 -7.50 17.22 -1.30
C ARG A 55 -6.65 16.35 -0.39
N LEU A 56 -5.55 16.94 0.07
CA LEU A 56 -4.80 16.52 1.26
C LEU A 56 -4.84 17.68 2.25
N ALA A 57 -5.18 17.42 3.52
CA ALA A 57 -5.19 18.45 4.54
C ALA A 57 -4.71 17.95 5.90
N LEU A 58 -4.20 18.88 6.71
CA LEU A 58 -3.78 18.66 8.09
C LEU A 58 -4.40 19.74 8.99
N VAL A 59 -4.92 19.34 10.14
CA VAL A 59 -5.22 20.26 11.25
C VAL A 59 -4.32 19.89 12.42
N ILE A 60 -3.55 20.86 12.89
CA ILE A 60 -2.56 20.71 13.95
C ILE A 60 -3.03 21.56 15.14
N SER A 61 -3.26 20.93 16.30
CA SER A 61 -3.76 21.63 17.48
C SER A 61 -2.63 22.16 18.36
N LYS A 62 -2.83 23.35 18.93
CA LYS A 62 -1.87 24.03 19.83
C LYS A 62 -0.45 24.05 19.30
N LEU A 63 -0.25 24.48 18.06
CA LEU A 63 1.06 24.72 17.51
C LEU A 63 1.66 25.99 18.13
N GLN A 64 2.87 25.88 18.64
CA GLN A 64 3.68 27.00 19.11
C GLN A 64 3.85 28.02 17.98
N THR A 65 3.55 29.30 18.23
CA THR A 65 3.59 30.36 17.18
C THR A 65 4.98 30.95 16.95
N GLN A 66 5.94 30.66 17.83
CA GLN A 66 7.30 31.16 17.77
C GLN A 66 8.24 30.17 18.46
N GLN A 67 9.36 29.85 17.81
CA GLN A 67 10.43 29.05 18.41
C GLN A 67 10.94 29.68 19.70
N ASP A 68 11.58 28.86 20.54
CA ASP A 68 12.23 29.36 21.74
C ASP A 68 13.43 30.25 21.39
N ASP A 69 13.65 31.28 22.20
CA ASP A 69 14.84 32.11 22.06
C ASP A 69 16.09 31.28 22.38
N LEU A 70 17.04 31.30 21.46
CA LEU A 70 18.29 30.56 21.59
C LEU A 70 19.36 31.49 22.18
N THR A 71 20.02 31.05 23.25
CA THR A 71 21.25 31.71 23.71
C THR A 71 22.43 31.08 22.97
N VAL A 72 22.93 31.79 21.96
CA VAL A 72 24.11 31.37 21.21
C VAL A 72 25.34 31.82 21.99
N GLU A 73 26.08 30.86 22.54
CA GLU A 73 27.37 31.09 23.19
C GLU A 73 28.51 30.68 22.26
N ARG A 74 29.39 31.63 21.95
CA ARG A 74 30.64 31.37 21.23
C ARG A 74 31.81 31.64 22.15
N ARG A 75 32.72 30.67 22.28
CA ARG A 75 33.92 30.82 23.09
C ARG A 75 35.08 31.37 22.27
N GLY A 76 35.61 32.50 22.72
CA GLY A 76 36.79 33.16 22.19
C GLY A 76 38.10 32.71 22.87
N PRO A 77 39.19 33.47 22.69
CA PRO A 77 40.48 33.16 23.30
C PRO A 77 40.42 33.18 24.84
N ALA A 78 41.35 32.46 25.48
CA ALA A 78 41.54 32.56 26.92
C ALA A 78 41.92 34.00 27.29
N VAL A 79 41.46 34.51 28.43
CA VAL A 79 41.73 35.89 28.89
C VAL A 79 43.23 36.18 28.91
N THR A 80 44.04 35.19 29.27
CA THR A 80 45.52 35.25 29.29
C THR A 80 46.16 35.42 27.91
N ALA A 81 45.45 35.11 26.82
CA ALA A 81 45.89 35.27 25.44
C ALA A 81 45.07 36.34 24.69
N ALA A 82 44.11 36.97 25.38
CA ALA A 82 43.17 37.91 24.82
C ALA A 82 43.74 39.35 24.81
N PHE A 83 44.65 39.66 25.75
CA PHE A 83 45.33 40.96 25.88
C PHE A 83 46.85 40.79 25.84
N ASP A 84 47.55 41.76 25.27
CA ASP A 84 49.03 41.80 25.27
C ASP A 84 49.61 42.37 26.57
N GLU A 85 50.95 42.46 26.66
CA GLU A 85 51.66 42.93 27.86
C GLU A 85 51.34 44.40 28.23
N ASP A 86 50.84 45.19 27.29
CA ASP A 86 50.42 46.58 27.48
C ASP A 86 48.91 46.72 27.76
N GLY A 87 48.18 45.59 27.85
CA GLY A 87 46.74 45.55 28.11
C GLY A 87 45.86 45.79 26.88
N ASN A 88 46.41 45.78 25.66
CA ASN A 88 45.64 45.99 24.44
C ASN A 88 45.07 44.67 23.90
N PRO A 89 43.85 44.69 23.28
CA PRO A 89 43.26 43.51 22.65
C PRO A 89 44.16 42.91 21.56
N THR A 90 44.46 41.61 21.65
CA THR A 90 45.27 40.93 20.63
C THR A 90 44.51 40.82 19.31
N LYS A 91 45.24 40.59 18.20
CA LYS A 91 44.62 40.35 16.88
C LYS A 91 43.62 39.19 16.89
N ALA A 92 43.85 38.18 17.72
CA ALA A 92 42.95 37.05 17.89
C ALA A 92 41.64 37.45 18.57
N LEU A 93 41.70 38.30 19.60
CA LEU A 93 40.53 38.85 20.27
C LEU A 93 39.73 39.78 19.34
N GLN A 94 40.41 40.68 18.64
CA GLN A 94 39.76 41.60 17.68
C GLN A 94 39.10 40.84 16.52
N GLY A 95 39.75 39.79 16.01
CA GLY A 95 39.17 38.91 14.98
C GLY A 95 37.95 38.15 15.47
N PHE A 96 37.98 37.66 16.72
CA PHE A 96 36.85 36.99 17.35
C PHE A 96 35.65 37.94 17.54
N ALA A 97 35.86 39.12 18.12
CA ALA A 97 34.83 40.14 18.31
C ALA A 97 34.18 40.55 16.97
N ARG A 98 35.00 40.83 15.94
CA ARG A 98 34.52 41.12 14.58
C ARG A 98 33.71 39.96 13.98
N SER A 99 34.10 38.71 14.21
CA SER A 99 33.36 37.54 13.74
C SER A 99 32.02 37.33 14.46
N CYS A 100 31.82 37.97 15.61
CA CYS A 100 30.57 37.99 16.37
C CYS A 100 29.75 39.26 16.13
N GLY A 101 30.27 40.23 15.36
CA GLY A 101 29.59 41.48 15.03
C GLY A 101 29.48 42.46 16.20
N VAL A 102 30.33 42.32 17.23
CA VAL A 102 30.35 43.18 18.43
C VAL A 102 31.74 43.74 18.71
N ASP A 103 31.82 44.74 19.58
CA ASP A 103 33.10 45.27 20.04
C ASP A 103 33.71 44.36 21.13
N VAL A 104 35.01 44.50 21.38
CA VAL A 104 35.71 43.69 22.40
C VAL A 104 35.12 43.90 23.79
N ASP A 105 34.63 45.11 24.05
CA ASP A 105 34.04 45.50 25.34
C ASP A 105 32.67 44.86 25.60
N ASP A 106 32.01 44.33 24.56
CA ASP A 106 30.72 43.65 24.64
C ASP A 106 30.85 42.14 24.97
N LEU A 107 32.08 41.63 25.14
CA LEU A 107 32.35 40.23 25.43
C LEU A 107 32.32 39.94 26.94
N GLU A 108 31.66 38.86 27.34
CA GLU A 108 31.62 38.40 28.73
C GLU A 108 32.83 37.52 29.05
N THR A 109 33.21 37.39 30.33
CA THR A 109 34.23 36.45 30.78
C THR A 109 33.59 35.25 31.47
N MET A 110 33.92 34.03 31.02
CA MET A 110 33.51 32.79 31.66
C MET A 110 34.69 32.10 32.34
N GLN A 111 34.56 31.85 33.65
CA GLN A 111 35.51 31.02 34.39
C GLN A 111 35.14 29.55 34.30
N THR A 112 36.14 28.69 34.10
CA THR A 112 36.02 27.23 34.28
C THR A 112 37.24 26.72 35.03
N ASP A 113 37.19 25.45 35.46
CA ASP A 113 38.30 24.79 36.18
C ASP A 113 39.64 24.80 35.43
N LYS A 114 39.62 25.12 34.13
CA LYS A 114 40.80 25.15 33.26
C LYS A 114 41.29 26.57 32.92
N GLY A 115 40.67 27.64 33.45
CA GLY A 115 41.04 29.04 33.18
C GLY A 115 39.85 30.01 32.98
N ALA A 116 40.12 31.21 32.46
CA ALA A 116 39.09 32.18 32.07
C ALA A 116 39.10 32.40 30.55
N TRP A 117 37.92 32.47 29.93
CA TRP A 117 37.74 32.71 28.49
C TRP A 117 36.83 33.89 28.24
N LEU A 118 37.10 34.63 27.17
CA LEU A 118 36.11 35.57 26.65
C LEU A 118 35.07 34.80 25.84
N ILE A 119 33.81 35.10 26.08
CA ILE A 119 32.67 34.49 25.43
C ILE A 119 31.78 35.59 24.84
N PHE A 120 31.21 35.29 23.69
CA PHE A 120 30.12 36.06 23.12
C PHE A 120 28.83 35.33 23.42
N LYS A 121 27.90 35.99 24.12
CA LYS A 121 26.53 35.51 24.29
C LYS A 121 25.59 36.43 23.54
N GLN A 122 24.78 35.86 22.67
CA GLN A 122 23.70 36.57 22.01
C GLN A 122 22.40 35.82 22.21
N GLN A 123 21.36 36.54 22.64
CA GLN A 123 20.01 36.05 22.54
C GLN A 123 19.55 36.20 21.09
N GLN A 124 19.44 35.07 20.40
CA GLN A 124 18.82 34.99 19.09
C GLN A 124 17.33 34.75 19.32
N LYS A 125 16.51 35.73 18.94
CA LYS A 125 15.06 35.60 19.01
C LYS A 125 14.59 34.45 18.13
N GLY A 126 13.73 33.58 18.65
CA GLY A 126 13.20 32.44 17.91
C GLY A 126 12.40 32.89 16.68
N ALA A 127 12.46 32.12 15.59
CA ALA A 127 11.71 32.46 14.38
C ALA A 127 10.20 32.30 14.60
N GLU A 128 9.41 33.15 13.93
CA GLU A 128 7.97 33.01 13.90
C GLU A 128 7.58 31.77 13.10
N THR A 129 6.71 30.92 13.64
CA THR A 129 6.27 29.69 12.98
C THR A 129 5.74 29.95 11.57
N ALA A 130 4.99 31.03 11.38
CA ALA A 130 4.48 31.46 10.07
C ALA A 130 5.59 31.56 8.99
N SER A 131 6.80 31.97 9.37
CA SER A 131 7.94 32.09 8.44
C SER A 131 8.58 30.75 8.07
N LEU A 132 8.40 29.72 8.90
CA LEU A 132 8.97 28.37 8.72
C LEU A 132 8.05 27.44 7.91
N LEU A 133 6.74 27.68 7.96
CA LEU A 133 5.73 26.85 7.29
C LEU A 133 5.92 26.67 5.78
N PRO A 134 6.27 27.70 4.98
CA PRO A 134 6.44 27.53 3.53
C PRO A 134 7.45 26.42 3.18
N GLU A 135 8.60 26.41 3.86
CA GLU A 135 9.66 25.43 3.61
C GLU A 135 9.25 24.04 4.09
N ILE A 136 8.68 23.93 5.29
CA ILE A 136 8.20 22.66 5.86
C ILE A 136 7.17 22.00 4.93
N ILE A 137 6.19 22.76 4.45
CA ILE A 137 5.16 22.24 3.54
C ILE A 137 5.79 21.83 2.21
N GLN A 138 6.66 22.67 1.63
CA GLN A 138 7.32 22.36 0.36
C GLN A 138 8.15 21.07 0.42
N GLN A 139 8.95 20.91 1.48
CA GLN A 139 9.75 19.69 1.70
C GLN A 139 8.87 18.46 1.87
N SER A 140 7.76 18.59 2.61
CA SER A 140 6.80 17.50 2.82
C SER A 140 6.14 17.05 1.51
N LEU A 141 5.74 17.98 0.64
CA LEU A 141 5.19 17.67 -0.68
C LEU A 141 6.23 17.04 -1.63
N ASN A 142 7.50 17.45 -1.52
CA ASN A 142 8.61 16.87 -2.28
C ASN A 142 8.95 15.45 -1.83
N ALA A 143 8.73 15.11 -0.56
CA ALA A 143 8.98 13.78 -0.01
C ALA A 143 7.87 12.75 -0.29
N LEU A 144 6.73 13.17 -0.86
CA LEU A 144 5.61 12.25 -1.12
C LEU A 144 6.01 11.08 -2.04
N PRO A 145 5.57 9.84 -1.73
CA PRO A 145 5.90 8.64 -2.49
C PRO A 145 5.06 8.54 -3.78
N ILE A 146 5.28 9.49 -4.70
CA ILE A 146 4.56 9.59 -5.97
C ILE A 146 5.34 8.81 -7.05
N PRO A 147 4.79 7.72 -7.61
CA PRO A 147 5.50 6.91 -8.60
C PRO A 147 5.84 7.67 -9.88
N LYS A 148 4.93 8.58 -10.29
CA LYS A 148 5.07 9.39 -11.49
C LYS A 148 4.54 10.80 -11.21
N ARG A 149 5.46 11.75 -11.12
CA ARG A 149 5.11 13.17 -11.05
C ARG A 149 4.78 13.67 -12.46
N MET A 150 3.90 14.66 -12.52
CA MET A 150 3.42 15.27 -13.74
C MET A 150 3.68 16.77 -13.68
N ARG A 151 3.94 17.35 -14.85
CA ARG A 151 4.07 18.79 -15.07
C ARG A 151 2.93 19.25 -15.96
N TRP A 152 2.32 20.39 -15.64
CA TRP A 152 1.18 20.92 -16.39
C TRP A 152 1.44 22.33 -16.86
N GLY A 153 1.44 22.51 -18.18
CA GLY A 153 1.67 23.81 -18.82
C GLY A 153 2.97 24.47 -18.37
N ASP A 154 2.86 25.75 -18.05
CA ASP A 154 3.90 26.66 -17.61
C ASP A 154 3.97 26.84 -16.08
N LEU A 155 3.18 26.07 -15.31
CA LEU A 155 3.21 26.12 -13.85
C LEU A 155 4.58 25.67 -13.28
N PRO A 156 5.08 26.34 -12.23
CA PRO A 156 6.32 25.93 -11.58
C PRO A 156 6.07 24.70 -10.69
N GLY A 157 6.72 23.58 -11.03
CA GLY A 157 6.77 22.38 -10.19
C GLY A 157 6.13 21.13 -10.82
N GLU A 158 6.30 20.00 -10.13
CA GLU A 158 5.70 18.72 -10.49
C GLU A 158 4.95 18.13 -9.29
N PHE A 159 3.74 17.64 -9.53
CA PHE A 159 2.92 17.00 -8.50
C PHE A 159 2.25 15.73 -9.05
N VAL A 160 1.40 15.04 -8.28
CA VAL A 160 0.67 13.86 -8.79
C VAL A 160 -0.50 14.24 -9.69
N ARG A 161 -1.18 15.37 -9.41
CA ARG A 161 -2.33 15.92 -10.14
C ARG A 161 -2.30 17.44 -10.13
N PRO A 162 -2.95 18.13 -11.09
CA PRO A 162 -3.05 19.58 -11.06
C PRO A 162 -3.56 20.08 -9.71
N VAL A 163 -2.97 21.17 -9.22
CA VAL A 163 -3.39 21.84 -7.99
C VAL A 163 -4.29 23.02 -8.31
N HIS A 164 -5.23 23.34 -7.43
CA HIS A 164 -6.25 24.37 -7.67
C HIS A 164 -6.32 25.44 -6.60
N TRP A 165 -6.18 25.08 -5.32
CA TRP A 165 -6.19 26.02 -4.22
C TRP A 165 -5.28 25.55 -3.08
N LEU A 166 -4.88 26.50 -2.25
CA LEU A 166 -4.02 26.29 -1.09
C LEU A 166 -4.65 27.05 0.09
N VAL A 167 -4.91 26.36 1.20
CA VAL A 167 -5.32 26.99 2.45
C VAL A 167 -4.21 26.82 3.47
N VAL A 168 -3.76 27.92 4.07
CA VAL A 168 -2.81 27.90 5.19
C VAL A 168 -3.25 28.93 6.23
N LEU A 169 -3.81 28.44 7.36
CA LEU A 169 -4.30 29.29 8.45
C LEU A 169 -3.60 28.96 9.75
N LEU A 170 -3.01 29.95 10.40
CA LEU A 170 -2.50 29.84 11.77
C LEU A 170 -3.38 30.70 12.69
N GLY A 171 -4.21 30.05 13.50
CA GLY A 171 -5.32 30.71 14.19
C GLY A 171 -6.27 31.35 13.18
N ASP A 172 -6.49 32.66 13.31
CA ASP A 172 -7.35 33.44 12.40
C ASP A 172 -6.60 34.05 11.21
N ASP A 173 -5.29 33.88 11.10
CA ASP A 173 -4.47 34.57 10.11
C ASP A 173 -4.11 33.66 8.93
N VAL A 174 -4.19 34.20 7.71
CA VAL A 174 -3.66 33.54 6.52
C VAL A 174 -2.13 33.67 6.55
N VAL A 175 -1.43 32.55 6.55
CA VAL A 175 0.04 32.54 6.47
C VAL A 175 0.44 32.65 5.00
N PRO A 176 1.20 33.68 4.57
CA PRO A 176 1.59 33.83 3.18
C PRO A 176 2.52 32.70 2.71
N VAL A 177 1.99 31.80 1.90
CA VAL A 177 2.70 30.67 1.31
C VAL A 177 2.48 30.67 -0.19
N ASN A 178 3.57 30.58 -0.97
CA ASN A 178 3.51 30.33 -2.41
C ASN A 178 4.05 28.93 -2.70
N LEU A 179 3.18 28.04 -3.20
CA LEU A 179 3.54 26.66 -3.53
C LEU A 179 2.89 26.26 -4.84
N LEU A 180 3.64 25.61 -5.72
CA LEU A 180 3.13 25.06 -6.98
C LEU A 180 2.36 26.10 -7.83
N GLY A 181 2.77 27.38 -7.74
CA GLY A 181 2.12 28.50 -8.43
C GLY A 181 0.86 29.06 -7.76
N LEU A 182 0.48 28.55 -6.59
CA LEU A 182 -0.68 29.00 -5.80
C LEU A 182 -0.24 29.87 -4.63
N ASN A 183 -1.01 30.93 -4.36
CA ASN A 183 -0.93 31.66 -3.10
C ASN A 183 -1.96 31.10 -2.13
N SER A 184 -1.56 30.94 -0.87
CA SER A 184 -2.44 30.52 0.22
C SER A 184 -3.56 31.53 0.48
N ASP A 185 -4.75 31.04 0.77
CA ASP A 185 -5.91 31.82 1.23
C ASP A 185 -6.64 31.05 2.35
N ARG A 186 -7.85 31.48 2.73
CA ARG A 186 -8.77 30.81 3.65
C ARG A 186 -9.96 30.14 2.98
N PHE A 187 -10.03 30.21 1.66
CA PHE A 187 -11.14 29.68 0.89
C PHE A 187 -10.82 28.27 0.41
N THR A 188 -11.63 27.31 0.85
CA THR A 188 -11.67 25.96 0.30
C THR A 188 -12.81 25.83 -0.70
N VAL A 189 -12.98 24.64 -1.30
CA VAL A 189 -14.10 24.32 -2.19
C VAL A 189 -14.82 23.08 -1.67
N GLY A 190 -16.15 23.14 -1.64
CA GLY A 190 -17.01 22.01 -1.30
C GLY A 190 -17.09 20.96 -2.42
N HIS A 191 -18.07 20.07 -2.32
CA HIS A 191 -18.29 18.99 -3.28
C HIS A 191 -18.58 19.55 -4.68
N ARG A 192 -17.94 18.98 -5.71
CA ARG A 192 -18.00 19.47 -7.10
C ARG A 192 -19.43 19.68 -7.63
N PHE A 193 -20.37 18.85 -7.19
CA PHE A 193 -21.77 18.92 -7.65
C PHE A 193 -22.75 19.47 -6.61
N HIS A 194 -22.50 19.26 -5.31
CA HIS A 194 -23.43 19.71 -4.25
C HIS A 194 -23.12 21.13 -3.78
N HIS A 195 -21.84 21.52 -3.78
CA HIS A 195 -21.41 22.84 -3.35
C HIS A 195 -20.12 23.27 -4.07
N PRO A 196 -20.18 23.65 -5.36
CA PRO A 196 -18.99 24.05 -6.12
C PRO A 196 -18.46 25.43 -5.74
N GLN A 197 -19.19 26.18 -4.89
CA GLN A 197 -18.80 27.54 -4.50
C GLN A 197 -17.69 27.52 -3.45
N PRO A 198 -16.85 28.57 -3.39
CA PRO A 198 -15.85 28.71 -2.34
C PRO A 198 -16.48 28.78 -0.95
N ILE A 199 -15.88 28.08 0.01
CA ILE A 199 -16.26 28.08 1.42
C ILE A 199 -15.16 28.79 2.20
N ARG A 200 -15.53 29.85 2.92
CA ARG A 200 -14.60 30.57 3.79
C ARG A 200 -14.41 29.79 5.09
N ILE A 201 -13.25 29.17 5.30
CA ILE A 201 -12.96 28.51 6.56
C ILE A 201 -12.90 29.56 7.67
N SER A 202 -13.63 29.31 8.76
CA SER A 202 -13.67 30.22 9.91
C SER A 202 -12.36 30.14 10.70
N THR A 203 -12.07 28.96 11.26
CA THR A 203 -10.84 28.64 12.00
C THR A 203 -10.33 27.25 11.59
N PRO A 204 -9.07 26.89 11.87
CA PRO A 204 -8.54 25.55 11.60
C PRO A 204 -9.42 24.41 12.14
N MET A 205 -9.97 24.57 13.36
CA MET A 205 -10.78 23.55 14.02
C MET A 205 -12.18 23.39 13.42
N THR A 206 -12.69 24.39 12.69
CA THR A 206 -13.98 24.26 12.00
C THR A 206 -13.85 23.56 10.65
N TYR A 207 -12.64 23.30 10.15
CA TYR A 207 -12.40 22.79 8.80
C TYR A 207 -13.26 21.56 8.44
N ALA A 208 -13.15 20.47 9.22
CA ALA A 208 -13.89 19.24 8.96
C ALA A 208 -15.42 19.40 9.14
N PRO A 209 -15.93 19.88 10.29
CA PRO A 209 -17.38 20.00 10.46
C PRO A 209 -18.02 21.00 9.48
N GLN A 210 -17.32 22.08 9.11
CA GLN A 210 -17.82 23.07 8.16
C GLN A 210 -17.90 22.49 6.73
N LEU A 211 -16.87 21.74 6.29
CA LEU A 211 -16.92 21.06 5.00
C LEU A 211 -18.01 19.98 4.93
N GLU A 212 -18.27 19.30 6.03
CA GLU A 212 -19.36 18.32 6.10
C GLU A 212 -20.73 18.99 6.03
N SER A 213 -20.99 20.02 6.85
CA SER A 213 -22.30 20.66 6.95
C SER A 213 -22.65 21.60 5.81
N GLU A 214 -21.68 22.35 5.28
CA GLU A 214 -21.89 23.35 4.23
C GLU A 214 -21.45 22.84 2.85
N GLY A 215 -20.35 22.08 2.83
CA GLY A 215 -19.67 21.67 1.61
C GLY A 215 -20.09 20.32 1.04
N HIS A 216 -20.84 19.49 1.78
CA HIS A 216 -21.08 18.09 1.45
C HIS A 216 -19.77 17.31 1.22
N VAL A 217 -18.77 17.51 2.07
CA VAL A 217 -17.50 16.79 2.01
C VAL A 217 -17.19 16.21 3.37
N MET A 218 -17.26 14.88 3.47
CA MET A 218 -16.79 14.16 4.66
C MET A 218 -15.29 13.99 4.55
N VAL A 219 -14.49 14.94 5.03
CA VAL A 219 -13.03 14.99 4.78
C VAL A 219 -12.21 13.94 5.52
N ASP A 220 -12.72 13.46 6.67
CA ASP A 220 -12.10 12.41 7.46
C ASP A 220 -12.23 11.07 6.74
N TYR A 221 -11.08 10.49 6.39
CA TYR A 221 -11.01 9.26 5.62
C TYR A 221 -11.59 8.08 6.40
N GLU A 222 -11.30 7.98 7.71
CA GLU A 222 -11.77 6.86 8.53
C GLU A 222 -13.26 7.00 8.82
N ALA A 223 -13.74 8.22 9.14
CA ALA A 223 -15.18 8.45 9.30
C ALA A 223 -15.94 8.09 8.01
N ARG A 224 -15.39 8.46 6.85
CA ARG A 224 -15.97 8.14 5.54
C ARG A 224 -15.95 6.65 5.24
N LYS A 225 -14.86 5.95 5.56
CA LYS A 225 -14.75 4.50 5.45
C LYS A 225 -15.82 3.78 6.29
N GLN A 226 -15.99 4.20 7.55
CA GLN A 226 -17.00 3.64 8.44
C GLN A 226 -18.43 3.92 7.95
N ALA A 227 -18.69 5.12 7.43
CA ALA A 227 -19.98 5.45 6.84
C ALA A 227 -20.30 4.56 5.62
N ILE A 228 -19.34 4.38 4.71
CA ILE A 228 -19.48 3.49 3.55
C ILE A 228 -19.73 2.05 4.02
N HIS A 229 -18.91 1.54 4.93
CA HIS A 229 -19.06 0.20 5.47
C HIS A 229 -20.44 -0.03 6.12
N GLY A 230 -20.92 0.94 6.89
CA GLY A 230 -22.26 0.90 7.49
C GLY A 230 -23.37 0.84 6.45
N GLN A 231 -23.34 1.76 5.46
CA GLN A 231 -24.34 1.82 4.39
C GLN A 231 -24.36 0.54 3.54
N VAL A 232 -23.19 -0.03 3.21
CA VAL A 232 -23.08 -1.27 2.44
C VAL A 232 -23.69 -2.46 3.19
N ASN A 233 -23.37 -2.61 4.48
CA ASN A 233 -23.90 -3.72 5.27
C ASN A 233 -25.41 -3.60 5.51
N GLU A 234 -25.90 -2.39 5.79
CA GLU A 234 -27.33 -2.13 5.95
C GLU A 234 -28.12 -2.51 4.68
N LEU A 235 -27.60 -2.10 3.52
CA LEU A 235 -28.24 -2.37 2.25
C LEU A 235 -28.16 -3.86 1.88
N ALA A 236 -27.03 -4.52 2.12
CA ALA A 236 -26.91 -5.98 1.93
C ALA A 236 -27.89 -6.77 2.81
N ALA A 237 -28.04 -6.37 4.07
CA ALA A 237 -29.00 -6.99 4.98
C ALA A 237 -30.44 -6.81 4.48
N SER A 238 -30.79 -5.64 3.92
CA SER A 238 -32.10 -5.39 3.32
C SER A 238 -32.39 -6.27 2.09
N LEU A 239 -31.33 -6.72 1.41
CA LEU A 239 -31.38 -7.65 0.27
C LEU A 239 -31.37 -9.13 0.70
N GLY A 240 -31.39 -9.41 2.02
CA GLY A 240 -31.40 -10.77 2.56
C GLY A 240 -30.03 -11.45 2.60
N GLY A 241 -28.94 -10.68 2.49
CA GLY A 241 -27.57 -11.20 2.45
C GLY A 241 -26.58 -10.41 3.30
N ASP A 242 -25.31 -10.69 3.07
CA ASP A 242 -24.15 -9.97 3.60
C ASP A 242 -23.29 -9.50 2.43
N ALA A 243 -22.72 -8.29 2.55
CA ALA A 243 -21.81 -7.78 1.53
C ALA A 243 -20.46 -8.51 1.60
N VAL A 244 -19.91 -8.84 0.43
CA VAL A 244 -18.51 -9.26 0.31
C VAL A 244 -17.66 -8.00 0.32
N ILE A 245 -17.03 -7.71 1.46
CA ILE A 245 -16.24 -6.50 1.66
C ILE A 245 -14.76 -6.86 1.66
N ASN A 246 -14.12 -6.69 0.50
CA ASN A 246 -12.67 -6.67 0.40
C ASN A 246 -12.12 -5.37 1.01
N PRO A 247 -11.22 -5.41 2.01
CA PRO A 247 -10.66 -4.20 2.64
C PRO A 247 -9.98 -3.25 1.65
N ASP A 248 -9.27 -3.79 0.65
CA ASP A 248 -8.57 -2.99 -0.36
C ASP A 248 -9.58 -2.27 -1.28
N LEU A 249 -10.69 -2.93 -1.62
CA LEU A 249 -11.77 -2.30 -2.37
C LEU A 249 -12.44 -1.21 -1.55
N LEU A 250 -12.70 -1.46 -0.26
CA LEU A 250 -13.29 -0.46 0.64
C LEU A 250 -12.40 0.78 0.74
N ASP A 251 -11.08 0.62 0.84
CA ASP A 251 -10.13 1.73 0.82
C ASP A 251 -10.12 2.46 -0.53
N GLU A 252 -10.15 1.72 -1.65
CA GLU A 252 -10.24 2.31 -2.98
C GLU A 252 -11.52 3.14 -3.15
N VAL A 253 -12.68 2.59 -2.77
CA VAL A 253 -13.98 3.28 -2.85
C VAL A 253 -14.03 4.49 -1.93
N THR A 254 -13.48 4.39 -0.72
CA THR A 254 -13.36 5.54 0.20
C THR A 254 -12.50 6.66 -0.40
N GLY A 255 -11.51 6.30 -1.21
CA GLY A 255 -10.66 7.23 -1.96
C GLY A 255 -11.27 7.75 -3.26
N LEU A 256 -12.43 7.27 -3.70
CA LEU A 256 -13.14 7.72 -4.91
C LEU A 256 -14.22 8.77 -4.63
N VAL A 257 -14.66 8.90 -3.38
CA VAL A 257 -15.80 9.76 -3.02
C VAL A 257 -15.47 10.75 -1.90
N GLU A 258 -16.14 11.90 -1.94
CA GLU A 258 -16.19 12.93 -0.91
C GLU A 258 -17.49 12.85 -0.10
N TRP A 259 -18.58 12.40 -0.73
CA TRP A 259 -19.90 12.25 -0.12
C TRP A 259 -20.52 10.89 -0.49
N PRO A 260 -20.36 9.85 0.36
CA PRO A 260 -20.76 8.50 0.00
C PRO A 260 -22.28 8.29 0.11
N VAL A 261 -22.87 7.75 -0.96
CA VAL A 261 -24.26 7.28 -1.00
C VAL A 261 -24.29 5.87 -1.61
N ALA A 262 -24.60 4.86 -0.80
CA ALA A 262 -24.73 3.49 -1.26
C ALA A 262 -26.06 3.27 -2.01
N LEU A 263 -25.99 2.56 -3.14
CA LEU A 263 -27.15 2.16 -3.94
C LEU A 263 -27.03 0.68 -4.32
N ALA A 264 -28.16 -0.01 -4.32
CA ALA A 264 -28.25 -1.41 -4.70
C ALA A 264 -28.74 -1.51 -6.15
N GLY A 265 -28.04 -2.31 -6.95
CA GLY A 265 -28.46 -2.69 -8.29
C GLY A 265 -28.55 -4.21 -8.41
N ASN A 266 -29.13 -4.63 -9.54
CA ASN A 266 -29.34 -6.04 -9.86
C ASN A 266 -28.61 -6.40 -11.15
N PHE A 267 -28.29 -7.67 -11.30
CA PHE A 267 -27.87 -8.24 -12.57
C PHE A 267 -28.71 -9.46 -12.93
N ASP A 268 -28.67 -9.86 -14.19
CA ASP A 268 -29.45 -11.01 -14.67
C ASP A 268 -29.03 -12.29 -13.93
N PRO A 269 -29.96 -12.99 -13.23
CA PRO A 269 -29.65 -14.20 -12.48
C PRO A 269 -29.00 -15.33 -13.30
N ARG A 270 -29.10 -15.31 -14.63
CA ARG A 270 -28.38 -16.26 -15.50
C ARG A 270 -26.86 -16.26 -15.27
N PHE A 271 -26.30 -15.13 -14.84
CA PHE A 271 -24.87 -15.04 -14.57
C PHE A 271 -24.45 -15.88 -13.37
N LEU A 272 -25.37 -16.24 -12.47
CA LEU A 272 -25.08 -17.11 -11.33
C LEU A 272 -24.68 -18.55 -11.74
N GLU A 273 -24.77 -18.91 -13.02
CA GLU A 273 -24.18 -20.15 -13.57
C GLU A 273 -22.65 -20.10 -13.66
N LEU A 274 -22.05 -18.91 -13.58
CA LEU A 274 -20.60 -18.72 -13.55
C LEU A 274 -20.06 -18.95 -12.13
N PRO A 275 -18.77 -19.28 -12.00
CA PRO A 275 -18.07 -19.20 -10.72
C PRO A 275 -18.28 -17.85 -10.04
N ALA A 276 -18.68 -17.88 -8.76
CA ALA A 276 -18.96 -16.67 -8.00
C ALA A 276 -17.75 -15.73 -7.93
N GLU A 277 -16.54 -16.29 -7.84
CA GLU A 277 -15.28 -15.55 -7.79
C GLU A 277 -15.05 -14.74 -9.08
N ALA A 278 -15.44 -15.26 -10.25
CA ALA A 278 -15.32 -14.51 -11.51
C ALA A 278 -16.27 -13.31 -11.57
N LEU A 279 -17.50 -13.49 -11.08
CA LEU A 279 -18.47 -12.39 -10.99
C LEU A 279 -18.01 -11.31 -10.00
N ILE A 280 -17.52 -11.75 -8.83
CA ILE A 280 -16.96 -10.85 -7.82
C ILE A 280 -15.76 -10.08 -8.39
N SER A 281 -14.79 -10.76 -9.00
CA SER A 281 -13.64 -10.09 -9.63
C SER A 281 -14.05 -9.04 -10.67
N SER A 282 -15.04 -9.37 -11.53
CA SER A 282 -15.54 -8.44 -12.53
C SER A 282 -16.22 -7.21 -11.89
N MET A 283 -17.01 -7.41 -10.83
CA MET A 283 -17.66 -6.33 -10.08
C MET A 283 -16.65 -5.43 -9.35
N GLU A 284 -15.68 -6.01 -8.62
CA GLU A 284 -14.68 -5.29 -7.84
C GLU A 284 -13.66 -4.57 -8.76
N GLY A 285 -13.15 -5.28 -9.77
CA GLY A 285 -12.10 -4.81 -10.67
C GLY A 285 -12.57 -3.69 -11.59
N HIS A 286 -13.68 -3.91 -12.30
CA HIS A 286 -14.13 -3.01 -13.37
C HIS A 286 -15.04 -1.89 -12.88
N GLN A 287 -15.83 -2.11 -11.83
CA GLN A 287 -16.89 -1.18 -11.43
C GLN A 287 -16.86 -0.76 -9.96
N LYS A 288 -15.98 -1.35 -9.14
CA LYS A 288 -15.85 -1.04 -7.71
C LYS A 288 -17.12 -1.30 -6.92
N TYR A 289 -17.84 -2.37 -7.28
CA TYR A 289 -19.06 -2.78 -6.60
C TYR A 289 -18.77 -3.86 -5.56
N PHE A 290 -19.56 -3.84 -4.49
CA PHE A 290 -19.58 -4.90 -3.48
C PHE A 290 -20.64 -5.94 -3.86
N ALA A 291 -20.22 -7.19 -3.99
CA ALA A 291 -21.13 -8.31 -4.21
C ALA A 291 -21.94 -8.63 -2.95
N VAL A 292 -23.10 -9.27 -3.09
CA VAL A 292 -23.93 -9.70 -1.96
C VAL A 292 -24.05 -11.22 -1.95
N ARG A 293 -23.80 -11.86 -0.81
CA ARG A 293 -24.00 -13.29 -0.60
C ARG A 293 -25.16 -13.56 0.33
N ALA A 294 -25.92 -14.61 0.07
CA ALA A 294 -26.91 -15.12 1.00
C ALA A 294 -26.25 -15.76 2.23
N LYS A 295 -27.04 -15.99 3.28
CA LYS A 295 -26.57 -16.59 4.54
C LYS A 295 -26.01 -18.01 4.39
N ASN A 296 -26.36 -18.71 3.30
CA ASN A 296 -25.82 -20.04 2.97
C ASN A 296 -24.49 -19.97 2.19
N GLY A 297 -23.99 -18.78 1.87
CA GLY A 297 -22.75 -18.55 1.12
C GLY A 297 -22.94 -18.31 -0.38
N ASP A 298 -24.13 -18.56 -0.93
CA ASP A 298 -24.38 -18.39 -2.36
C ASP A 298 -24.37 -16.92 -2.78
N LEU A 299 -23.91 -16.64 -3.99
CA LEU A 299 -23.96 -15.29 -4.54
C LEU A 299 -25.40 -14.92 -4.91
N LEU A 300 -25.85 -13.74 -4.49
CA LEU A 300 -27.13 -13.17 -4.89
C LEU A 300 -26.98 -12.31 -6.16
N PRO A 301 -28.04 -12.13 -6.98
CA PRO A 301 -28.01 -11.32 -8.20
C PRO A 301 -28.06 -9.81 -7.91
N HIS A 302 -27.37 -9.38 -6.86
CA HIS A 302 -27.34 -8.02 -6.35
C HIS A 302 -25.90 -7.53 -6.17
N PHE A 303 -25.71 -6.23 -6.38
CA PHE A 303 -24.46 -5.54 -6.08
C PHE A 303 -24.75 -4.19 -5.43
N ILE A 304 -23.78 -3.68 -4.69
CA ILE A 304 -23.85 -2.38 -4.04
C ILE A 304 -22.75 -1.48 -4.60
N THR A 305 -23.14 -0.31 -5.08
CA THR A 305 -22.23 0.73 -5.59
C THR A 305 -22.26 1.95 -4.67
N ILE A 306 -21.15 2.68 -4.59
CA ILE A 306 -21.08 3.94 -3.85
C ILE A 306 -21.03 5.10 -4.83
N CYS A 307 -22.04 5.94 -4.77
CA CYS A 307 -22.10 7.18 -5.53
C CYS A 307 -21.48 8.32 -4.73
N ASN A 308 -20.78 9.22 -5.43
CA ASN A 308 -20.28 10.46 -4.86
C ASN A 308 -21.33 11.58 -4.86
N ILE A 309 -22.58 11.28 -5.20
CA ILE A 309 -23.65 12.27 -5.36
C ILE A 309 -24.91 11.72 -4.72
N ALA A 310 -25.52 12.51 -3.84
CA ALA A 310 -26.91 12.35 -3.44
C ALA A 310 -27.83 12.76 -4.60
N SER A 311 -28.10 11.81 -5.50
CA SER A 311 -28.93 12.04 -6.70
C SER A 311 -30.37 12.38 -6.33
N GLN A 312 -30.98 13.30 -7.09
CA GLN A 312 -32.42 13.56 -7.01
C GLN A 312 -33.25 12.44 -7.65
N ASP A 313 -32.62 11.62 -8.50
CA ASP A 313 -33.22 10.43 -9.11
C ASP A 313 -32.26 9.23 -8.94
N PRO A 314 -32.29 8.55 -7.79
CA PRO A 314 -31.44 7.38 -7.55
C PRO A 314 -31.75 6.21 -8.50
N ALA A 315 -33.00 6.08 -8.99
CA ALA A 315 -33.41 4.99 -9.86
C ALA A 315 -32.67 5.04 -11.20
N GLN A 316 -32.45 6.23 -11.77
CA GLN A 316 -31.63 6.40 -12.97
C GLN A 316 -30.17 6.03 -12.75
N VAL A 317 -29.63 6.33 -11.58
CA VAL A 317 -28.25 5.95 -11.23
C VAL A 317 -28.14 4.43 -11.13
N ILE A 318 -29.09 3.76 -10.47
CA ILE A 318 -29.15 2.30 -10.37
C ILE A 318 -29.22 1.69 -11.77
N ALA A 319 -30.21 2.07 -12.60
CA ALA A 319 -30.37 1.56 -13.96
C ALA A 319 -29.13 1.81 -14.84
N GLY A 320 -28.44 2.94 -14.64
CA GLY A 320 -27.18 3.26 -15.29
C GLY A 320 -26.07 2.25 -14.93
N ASN A 321 -25.90 1.94 -13.65
CA ASN A 321 -24.91 0.97 -13.16
C ASN A 321 -25.27 -0.46 -13.61
N GLU A 322 -26.55 -0.86 -13.56
CA GLU A 322 -27.03 -2.17 -14.06
C GLU A 322 -26.73 -2.35 -15.56
N ARG A 323 -26.87 -1.29 -16.36
CA ARG A 323 -26.52 -1.31 -17.78
C ARG A 323 -25.01 -1.41 -18.01
N VAL A 324 -24.19 -0.82 -17.15
CA VAL A 324 -22.72 -0.80 -17.30
C VAL A 324 -22.08 -2.11 -16.87
N ILE A 325 -22.63 -2.80 -15.87
CA ILE A 325 -22.11 -4.10 -15.42
C ILE A 325 -22.44 -5.24 -16.38
N LEU A 326 -23.58 -5.16 -17.07
CA LEU A 326 -24.04 -6.19 -18.01
C LEU A 326 -22.97 -6.63 -19.04
N PRO A 327 -22.31 -5.73 -19.80
CA PRO A 327 -21.25 -6.15 -20.73
C PRO A 327 -20.06 -6.81 -20.00
N ARG A 328 -19.70 -6.36 -18.79
CA ARG A 328 -18.58 -6.92 -18.02
C ARG A 328 -18.84 -8.34 -17.52
N LEU A 329 -20.08 -8.65 -17.13
CA LEU A 329 -20.47 -10.02 -16.79
C LEU A 329 -20.62 -10.87 -18.05
N SER A 330 -21.03 -10.27 -19.17
CA SER A 330 -21.13 -10.97 -20.46
C SER A 330 -19.74 -11.38 -20.98
N ASP A 331 -18.72 -10.53 -20.79
CA ASP A 331 -17.33 -10.87 -21.13
C ASP A 331 -16.84 -12.07 -20.29
N ALA A 332 -17.07 -12.04 -18.97
CA ALA A 332 -16.76 -13.18 -18.09
C ALA A 332 -17.49 -14.47 -18.52
N ALA A 333 -18.77 -14.37 -18.90
CA ALA A 333 -19.54 -15.51 -19.39
C ALA A 333 -18.96 -16.07 -20.70
N PHE A 334 -18.55 -15.18 -21.61
CA PHE A 334 -17.91 -15.58 -22.86
C PHE A 334 -16.59 -16.30 -22.63
N PHE A 335 -15.74 -15.83 -21.70
CA PHE A 335 -14.50 -16.52 -21.34
C PHE A 335 -14.77 -17.90 -20.75
N TRP A 336 -15.71 -17.99 -19.80
CA TRP A 336 -16.14 -19.25 -19.19
C TRP A 336 -16.63 -20.27 -20.22
N GLU A 337 -17.51 -19.85 -21.14
CA GLU A 337 -18.03 -20.71 -22.21
C GLU A 337 -16.93 -21.13 -23.20
N THR A 338 -15.99 -20.23 -23.49
CA THR A 338 -14.88 -20.50 -24.40
C THR A 338 -13.89 -21.48 -23.79
N ASP A 339 -13.56 -21.30 -22.52
CA ASP A 339 -12.59 -22.13 -21.84
C ASP A 339 -13.06 -23.58 -21.71
N ARG A 340 -14.36 -23.78 -21.46
CA ARG A 340 -15.02 -25.10 -21.36
C ARG A 340 -15.08 -25.90 -22.66
N LYS A 341 -14.70 -25.32 -23.81
CA LYS A 341 -14.63 -26.05 -25.09
C LYS A 341 -13.43 -27.00 -25.16
N LEU A 342 -12.41 -26.78 -24.32
CA LEU A 342 -11.18 -27.55 -24.30
C LEU A 342 -10.88 -28.03 -22.87
N PRO A 343 -10.77 -29.35 -22.62
CA PRO A 343 -10.42 -29.87 -21.31
C PRO A 343 -9.10 -29.31 -20.80
N LEU A 344 -9.00 -29.06 -19.50
CA LEU A 344 -7.85 -28.48 -18.81
C LEU A 344 -6.56 -29.26 -19.11
N ALA A 345 -6.63 -30.59 -19.15
CA ALA A 345 -5.47 -31.43 -19.46
C ALA A 345 -4.88 -31.19 -20.86
N GLN A 346 -5.70 -30.81 -21.84
CA GLN A 346 -5.22 -30.54 -23.21
C GLN A 346 -4.49 -29.19 -23.32
N ARG A 347 -4.57 -28.34 -22.29
CA ARG A 347 -3.88 -27.06 -22.23
C ARG A 347 -2.42 -27.18 -21.79
N GLN A 348 -2.01 -28.33 -21.27
CA GLN A 348 -0.66 -28.55 -20.76
C GLN A 348 0.43 -28.24 -21.81
N GLU A 349 0.21 -28.61 -23.07
CA GLU A 349 1.15 -28.32 -24.17
C GLU A 349 1.38 -26.83 -24.40
N GLN A 350 0.37 -25.98 -24.15
CA GLN A 350 0.48 -24.54 -24.33
C GLN A 350 1.45 -23.90 -23.32
N LEU A 351 1.67 -24.55 -22.17
CA LEU A 351 2.61 -24.09 -21.14
C LEU A 351 4.07 -24.08 -21.63
N LYS A 352 4.39 -24.78 -22.73
CA LYS A 352 5.71 -24.71 -23.38
C LYS A 352 6.02 -23.32 -23.96
N THR A 353 4.99 -22.48 -24.16
CA THR A 353 5.18 -21.12 -24.66
C THR A 353 5.47 -20.11 -23.56
N ILE A 354 5.23 -20.48 -22.29
CA ILE A 354 5.42 -19.59 -21.14
C ILE A 354 6.78 -19.88 -20.52
N VAL A 355 7.69 -18.92 -20.59
CA VAL A 355 8.99 -19.03 -19.92
C VAL A 355 8.78 -18.89 -18.41
N PHE A 356 9.18 -19.91 -17.65
CA PHE A 356 9.24 -19.81 -16.19
C PHE A 356 10.48 -19.02 -15.77
N GLN A 357 11.65 -19.46 -16.26
CA GLN A 357 12.93 -18.79 -16.05
C GLN A 357 13.90 -19.24 -17.14
N ASN A 358 14.65 -18.31 -17.76
CA ASN A 358 15.48 -18.58 -18.95
C ASN A 358 16.43 -19.78 -18.88
N LYS A 359 17.00 -20.08 -17.70
CA LYS A 359 17.87 -21.23 -17.43
C LYS A 359 17.12 -22.47 -16.93
N LEU A 360 15.90 -22.32 -16.38
CA LEU A 360 15.11 -23.44 -15.82
C LEU A 360 13.99 -23.93 -16.75
N GLY A 361 13.83 -23.28 -17.91
CA GLY A 361 12.90 -23.66 -18.96
C GLY A 361 11.53 -22.99 -18.83
N THR A 362 10.54 -23.72 -19.34
CA THR A 362 9.15 -23.28 -19.47
C THR A 362 8.32 -23.67 -18.25
N VAL A 363 7.09 -23.15 -18.16
CA VAL A 363 6.13 -23.59 -17.14
C VAL A 363 5.79 -25.07 -17.34
N TYR A 364 5.77 -25.57 -18.57
CA TYR A 364 5.64 -27.01 -18.84
C TYR A 364 6.76 -27.82 -18.19
N ASP A 365 8.02 -27.43 -18.40
CA ASP A 365 9.18 -28.13 -17.84
C ASP A 365 9.13 -28.15 -16.31
N LYS A 366 8.71 -27.02 -15.72
CA LYS A 366 8.45 -26.92 -14.30
C LYS A 366 7.35 -27.88 -13.84
N SER A 367 6.19 -27.90 -14.49
CA SER A 367 5.08 -28.79 -14.12
C SER A 367 5.50 -30.27 -14.12
N GLN A 368 6.36 -30.69 -15.04
CA GLN A 368 6.89 -32.06 -15.08
C GLN A 368 7.76 -32.37 -13.85
N ARG A 369 8.69 -31.48 -13.49
CA ARG A 369 9.53 -31.65 -12.29
C ARG A 369 8.69 -31.64 -11.01
N VAL A 370 7.75 -30.69 -10.91
CA VAL A 370 6.82 -30.59 -9.78
C VAL A 370 5.99 -31.85 -9.64
N ALA A 371 5.53 -32.46 -10.74
CA ALA A 371 4.78 -33.72 -10.69
C ALA A 371 5.59 -34.88 -10.11
N ALA A 372 6.85 -35.03 -10.53
CA ALA A 372 7.74 -36.04 -9.97
C ALA A 372 8.01 -35.83 -8.47
N ILE A 373 8.24 -34.58 -8.05
CA ILE A 373 8.47 -34.23 -6.65
C ILE A 373 7.20 -34.45 -5.82
N ALA A 374 6.03 -34.03 -6.31
CA ALA A 374 4.74 -34.18 -5.62
C ALA A 374 4.39 -35.66 -5.41
N ALA A 375 4.62 -36.51 -6.41
CA ALA A 375 4.43 -37.95 -6.29
C ALA A 375 5.29 -38.56 -5.17
N SER A 376 6.58 -38.18 -5.09
CA SER A 376 7.48 -38.63 -4.02
C SER A 376 7.00 -38.18 -2.64
N ILE A 377 6.60 -36.90 -2.51
CA ILE A 377 6.10 -36.34 -1.25
C ILE A 377 4.83 -37.06 -0.80
N ALA A 378 3.87 -37.26 -1.70
CA ALA A 378 2.64 -37.98 -1.41
C ALA A 378 2.92 -39.41 -0.93
N GLN A 379 3.86 -40.12 -1.58
CA GLN A 379 4.27 -41.45 -1.15
C GLN A 379 4.88 -41.44 0.27
N GLN A 380 5.70 -40.45 0.60
CA GLN A 380 6.28 -40.29 1.94
C GLN A 380 5.23 -39.96 3.01
N MET A 381 4.17 -39.24 2.63
CA MET A 381 3.02 -38.96 3.49
C MET A 381 2.08 -40.17 3.63
N GLY A 382 2.26 -41.24 2.84
CA GLY A 382 1.36 -42.39 2.80
C GLY A 382 0.06 -42.13 2.04
N SER A 383 0.02 -41.13 1.16
CA SER A 383 -1.12 -40.79 0.30
C SER A 383 -0.94 -41.28 -1.15
N GLU A 384 -1.96 -41.10 -1.98
CA GLU A 384 -1.98 -41.59 -3.36
C GLU A 384 -1.09 -40.75 -4.29
N ALA A 385 0.12 -41.25 -4.59
CA ALA A 385 1.10 -40.56 -5.43
C ALA A 385 0.57 -40.18 -6.83
N GLN A 386 -0.30 -41.00 -7.42
CA GLN A 386 -0.88 -40.75 -8.75
C GLN A 386 -1.80 -39.52 -8.76
N LEU A 387 -2.53 -39.25 -7.67
CA LEU A 387 -3.39 -38.07 -7.57
C LEU A 387 -2.54 -36.80 -7.43
N ALA A 388 -1.48 -36.83 -6.62
CA ALA A 388 -0.56 -35.70 -6.47
C ALA A 388 0.19 -35.40 -7.78
N GLU A 389 0.64 -36.44 -8.49
CA GLU A 389 1.25 -36.32 -9.82
C GLU A 389 0.27 -35.68 -10.83
N ARG A 390 -0.97 -36.21 -10.89
CA ARG A 390 -2.00 -35.69 -11.78
C ARG A 390 -2.32 -34.22 -11.48
N ALA A 391 -2.46 -33.85 -10.21
CA ALA A 391 -2.69 -32.48 -9.78
C ALA A 391 -1.56 -31.55 -10.20
N ALA A 392 -0.30 -31.92 -9.97
CA ALA A 392 0.86 -31.14 -10.38
C ALA A 392 0.94 -30.92 -11.91
N LEU A 393 0.58 -31.93 -12.72
CA LEU A 393 0.56 -31.81 -14.18
C LEU A 393 -0.49 -30.81 -14.67
N LEU A 394 -1.63 -30.72 -13.97
CA LEU A 394 -2.75 -29.81 -14.29
C LEU A 394 -2.62 -28.44 -13.62
N ALA A 395 -1.80 -28.34 -12.59
CA ALA A 395 -1.68 -27.20 -11.68
C ALA A 395 -1.59 -25.83 -12.38
N LYS A 396 -0.88 -25.74 -13.51
CA LYS A 396 -0.65 -24.46 -14.22
C LYS A 396 -1.45 -24.33 -15.51
N CYS A 397 -2.28 -25.31 -15.84
CA CYS A 397 -3.02 -25.34 -17.10
C CYS A 397 -4.07 -24.24 -17.23
N ASP A 398 -4.52 -23.67 -16.12
CA ASP A 398 -5.47 -22.56 -16.14
C ASP A 398 -4.82 -21.23 -16.51
N LEU A 399 -3.49 -21.08 -16.41
CA LEU A 399 -2.77 -19.86 -16.82
C LEU A 399 -2.94 -19.50 -18.30
N VAL A 400 -3.33 -20.46 -19.15
CA VAL A 400 -3.59 -20.26 -20.59
C VAL A 400 -5.09 -20.29 -20.92
N THR A 401 -5.93 -20.06 -19.92
CA THR A 401 -7.38 -19.88 -20.10
C THR A 401 -7.69 -18.41 -20.31
N GLU A 402 -8.73 -18.10 -21.08
CA GLU A 402 -9.15 -16.73 -21.31
C GLU A 402 -9.59 -16.07 -20.00
N MET A 403 -10.26 -16.83 -19.12
CA MET A 403 -10.69 -16.33 -17.80
C MET A 403 -9.50 -15.86 -16.94
N VAL A 404 -8.42 -16.65 -16.85
CA VAL A 404 -7.23 -16.25 -16.06
C VAL A 404 -6.42 -15.18 -16.80
N GLY A 405 -6.48 -15.15 -18.14
CA GLY A 405 -5.91 -14.06 -18.94
C GLY A 405 -6.53 -12.70 -18.60
N GLU A 406 -7.86 -12.64 -18.44
CA GLU A 406 -8.57 -11.42 -18.02
C GLU A 406 -8.47 -11.17 -16.51
N PHE A 407 -8.56 -12.23 -15.69
CA PHE A 407 -8.56 -12.16 -14.23
C PHE A 407 -7.42 -13.01 -13.61
N PRO A 408 -6.16 -12.52 -13.63
CA PRO A 408 -5.00 -13.28 -13.16
C PRO A 408 -5.06 -13.71 -11.69
N GLU A 409 -5.82 -12.99 -10.87
CA GLU A 409 -6.10 -13.32 -9.48
C GLU A 409 -6.92 -14.60 -9.28
N LEU A 410 -7.61 -15.09 -10.32
CA LEU A 410 -8.42 -16.31 -10.27
C LEU A 410 -7.64 -17.58 -10.63
N GLN A 411 -6.32 -17.47 -10.85
CA GLN A 411 -5.47 -18.64 -11.05
C GLN A 411 -5.56 -19.62 -9.85
N GLY A 412 -5.48 -20.91 -10.13
CA GLY A 412 -5.75 -22.00 -9.20
C GLY A 412 -7.26 -22.23 -8.98
N ILE A 413 -8.01 -21.18 -8.67
CA ILE A 413 -9.46 -21.24 -8.47
C ILE A 413 -10.16 -21.71 -9.75
N MET A 414 -9.84 -21.10 -10.89
CA MET A 414 -10.39 -21.51 -12.18
C MET A 414 -9.90 -22.90 -12.58
N GLY A 415 -8.64 -23.23 -12.33
CA GLY A 415 -8.11 -24.59 -12.49
C GLY A 415 -8.96 -25.64 -11.78
N ARG A 416 -9.33 -25.40 -10.51
CA ARG A 416 -10.22 -26.27 -9.75
C ARG A 416 -11.59 -26.43 -10.40
N TYR A 417 -12.24 -25.33 -10.78
CA TYR A 417 -13.56 -25.38 -11.43
C TYR A 417 -13.52 -26.16 -12.75
N TYR A 418 -12.50 -25.92 -13.59
CA TYR A 418 -12.34 -26.64 -14.86
C TYR A 418 -12.05 -28.13 -14.63
N ALA A 419 -11.19 -28.48 -13.68
CA ALA A 419 -10.91 -29.87 -13.34
C ALA A 419 -12.17 -30.60 -12.83
N GLN A 420 -13.01 -29.96 -12.02
CA GLN A 420 -14.29 -30.52 -11.59
C GLN A 420 -15.25 -30.76 -12.75
N LEU A 421 -15.35 -29.81 -13.68
CA LEU A 421 -16.19 -29.94 -14.88
C LEU A 421 -15.69 -31.03 -15.83
N ASP A 422 -14.38 -31.23 -15.90
CA ASP A 422 -13.74 -32.29 -16.70
C ASP A 422 -13.82 -33.68 -16.04
N GLY A 423 -14.34 -33.76 -14.80
CA GLY A 423 -14.51 -35.01 -14.06
C GLY A 423 -13.25 -35.54 -13.39
N GLU A 424 -12.27 -34.67 -13.12
CA GLU A 424 -11.09 -35.04 -12.33
C GLU A 424 -11.47 -35.42 -10.89
N HIS A 425 -10.60 -36.18 -10.23
CA HIS A 425 -10.79 -36.57 -8.83
C HIS A 425 -10.88 -35.33 -7.92
N ALA A 426 -11.72 -35.37 -6.88
CA ALA A 426 -11.95 -34.23 -5.99
C ALA A 426 -10.65 -33.71 -5.33
N ASP A 427 -9.78 -34.63 -4.89
CA ASP A 427 -8.45 -34.28 -4.33
C ASP A 427 -7.54 -33.61 -5.36
N VAL A 428 -7.61 -34.03 -6.63
CA VAL A 428 -6.87 -33.40 -7.72
C VAL A 428 -7.38 -31.99 -7.94
N ALA A 429 -8.70 -31.81 -8.11
CA ALA A 429 -9.28 -30.51 -8.39
C ALA A 429 -9.02 -29.50 -7.26
N GLU A 430 -9.18 -29.89 -5.99
CA GLU A 430 -8.91 -28.98 -4.86
C GLU A 430 -7.42 -28.59 -4.78
N ALA A 431 -6.52 -29.52 -5.07
CA ALA A 431 -5.07 -29.27 -5.09
C ALA A 431 -4.66 -28.17 -6.09
N LEU A 432 -5.43 -27.95 -7.16
CA LEU A 432 -5.17 -26.90 -8.15
C LEU A 432 -5.34 -25.48 -7.57
N ASP A 433 -6.24 -25.27 -6.60
CA ASP A 433 -6.29 -24.01 -5.84
C ASP A 433 -5.24 -24.02 -4.71
N GLU A 434 -5.18 -25.12 -3.96
CA GLU A 434 -4.35 -25.21 -2.75
C GLU A 434 -2.83 -25.12 -2.99
N GLN A 435 -2.33 -25.43 -4.20
CA GLN A 435 -0.91 -25.33 -4.54
C GLN A 435 -0.30 -23.95 -4.24
N TYR A 436 -1.10 -22.88 -4.30
CA TYR A 436 -0.66 -21.51 -4.08
C TYR A 436 -0.56 -21.17 -2.59
N ARG A 437 -1.20 -21.96 -1.73
CA ARG A 437 -1.24 -21.74 -0.28
C ARG A 437 0.05 -22.19 0.41
N PRO A 438 0.50 -21.51 1.47
CA PRO A 438 0.07 -20.18 1.89
C PRO A 438 0.59 -19.09 0.95
N ARG A 439 -0.29 -18.20 0.50
CA ARG A 439 -0.01 -17.10 -0.46
C ARG A 439 0.65 -15.89 0.19
N PHE A 440 0.43 -15.69 1.49
CA PHE A 440 0.99 -14.61 2.31
C PHE A 440 1.15 -15.07 3.77
N ALA A 441 1.76 -14.24 4.61
CA ALA A 441 1.97 -14.54 6.01
C ALA A 441 0.62 -14.64 6.75
N GLY A 442 0.35 -15.78 7.40
CA GLY A 442 -0.92 -16.04 8.07
C GLY A 442 -2.05 -16.56 7.16
N ASP A 443 -1.79 -16.77 5.87
CA ASP A 443 -2.76 -17.45 4.98
C ASP A 443 -2.95 -18.91 5.41
N ASP A 444 -4.09 -19.47 5.02
CA ASP A 444 -4.45 -20.87 5.26
C ASP A 444 -3.44 -21.81 4.60
N LEU A 445 -3.32 -23.02 5.15
CA LEU A 445 -2.49 -24.07 4.58
C LEU A 445 -3.30 -24.97 3.65
N PRO A 446 -2.67 -25.61 2.64
CA PRO A 446 -3.31 -26.68 1.89
C PRO A 446 -3.84 -27.77 2.83
N GLN A 447 -5.05 -28.26 2.59
CA GLN A 447 -5.73 -29.23 3.46
C GLN A 447 -5.69 -30.63 2.86
N THR A 448 -5.76 -30.76 1.54
CA THR A 448 -5.82 -32.07 0.91
C THR A 448 -4.43 -32.69 0.76
N ALA A 449 -4.37 -34.02 0.68
CA ALA A 449 -3.08 -34.71 0.60
C ALA A 449 -2.34 -34.35 -0.71
N SER A 450 -3.08 -34.25 -1.82
CA SER A 450 -2.53 -33.79 -3.09
C SER A 450 -2.18 -32.30 -3.05
N GLY A 451 -3.01 -31.44 -2.43
CA GLY A 451 -2.72 -30.02 -2.27
C GLY A 451 -1.45 -29.74 -1.47
N ILE A 452 -1.25 -30.45 -0.36
CA ILE A 452 -0.03 -30.39 0.46
C ILE A 452 1.19 -30.80 -0.37
N ALA A 453 1.10 -31.94 -1.06
CA ALA A 453 2.22 -32.47 -1.85
C ALA A 453 2.62 -31.53 -3.00
N VAL A 454 1.64 -31.05 -3.77
CA VAL A 454 1.88 -30.11 -4.90
C VAL A 454 2.40 -28.77 -4.39
N SER A 455 1.84 -28.24 -3.30
CA SER A 455 2.27 -26.97 -2.70
C SER A 455 3.72 -27.02 -2.22
N LEU A 456 4.14 -28.13 -1.59
CA LEU A 456 5.53 -28.36 -1.19
C LEU A 456 6.43 -28.51 -2.42
N ALA A 457 6.02 -29.32 -3.41
CA ALA A 457 6.78 -29.56 -4.62
C ALA A 457 7.05 -28.28 -5.42
N GLU A 458 6.04 -27.43 -5.63
CA GLU A 458 6.15 -26.14 -6.32
C GLU A 458 7.18 -25.20 -5.66
N LYS A 459 7.14 -25.12 -4.33
CA LYS A 459 8.03 -24.25 -3.55
C LYS A 459 9.45 -24.80 -3.54
N LEU A 460 9.62 -26.11 -3.36
CA LEU A 460 10.92 -26.78 -3.38
C LEU A 460 11.59 -26.69 -4.77
N ASP A 461 10.85 -26.97 -5.85
CA ASP A 461 11.36 -26.81 -7.23
C ASP A 461 11.88 -25.39 -7.46
N THR A 462 11.07 -24.38 -7.09
CA THR A 462 11.44 -22.97 -7.30
C THR A 462 12.67 -22.57 -6.48
N ILE A 463 12.74 -22.96 -5.20
CA ILE A 463 13.87 -22.63 -4.32
C ILE A 463 15.14 -23.31 -4.82
N VAL A 464 15.09 -24.62 -5.05
CA VAL A 464 16.26 -25.40 -5.48
C VAL A 464 16.73 -24.97 -6.86
N GLY A 465 15.80 -24.77 -7.80
CA GLY A 465 16.12 -24.30 -9.14
C GLY A 465 16.82 -22.94 -9.14
N LEU A 466 16.30 -21.95 -8.40
CA LEU A 466 16.91 -20.61 -8.39
C LEU A 466 18.25 -20.55 -7.66
N PHE A 467 18.41 -21.29 -6.56
CA PHE A 467 19.73 -21.44 -5.95
C PHE A 467 20.71 -22.12 -6.90
N GLY A 468 20.29 -23.20 -7.54
CA GLY A 468 21.16 -23.99 -8.41
C GLY A 468 21.59 -23.31 -9.71
N ILE A 469 20.97 -22.17 -10.09
CA ILE A 469 21.43 -21.34 -11.22
C ILE A 469 22.13 -20.04 -10.81
N GLY A 470 22.47 -19.91 -9.52
CA GLY A 470 23.17 -18.76 -8.94
C GLY A 470 22.29 -17.52 -8.75
N GLN A 471 20.98 -17.71 -8.52
CA GLN A 471 20.01 -16.62 -8.30
C GLN A 471 19.30 -16.70 -6.93
N PRO A 472 20.03 -16.80 -5.81
CA PRO A 472 19.41 -16.69 -4.49
C PRO A 472 18.81 -15.29 -4.27
N PRO A 473 17.85 -15.13 -3.34
CA PRO A 473 17.24 -13.83 -3.10
C PRO A 473 18.23 -12.90 -2.38
N SER A 474 18.18 -11.62 -2.71
CA SER A 474 19.01 -10.59 -2.07
C SER A 474 18.24 -9.83 -0.98
N GLY A 475 18.95 -9.08 -0.13
CA GLY A 475 18.34 -8.31 0.97
C GLY A 475 17.21 -7.37 0.52
N VAL A 476 17.34 -6.74 -0.66
CA VAL A 476 16.36 -5.77 -1.17
C VAL A 476 15.46 -6.36 -2.26
N LYS A 477 15.88 -7.43 -2.96
CA LYS A 477 15.12 -8.01 -4.09
C LYS A 477 14.89 -9.50 -3.93
N ASP A 478 13.62 -9.89 -4.01
CA ASP A 478 13.16 -11.27 -4.05
C ASP A 478 12.02 -11.42 -5.08
N PRO A 479 12.33 -11.37 -6.39
CA PRO A 479 11.32 -11.30 -7.44
C PRO A 479 10.48 -12.58 -7.58
N PHE A 480 11.00 -13.73 -7.13
CA PHE A 480 10.29 -15.02 -7.13
C PHE A 480 9.72 -15.39 -5.75
N ALA A 481 9.74 -14.44 -4.79
CA ALA A 481 9.22 -14.62 -3.44
C ALA A 481 9.80 -15.87 -2.71
N LEU A 482 11.09 -16.17 -2.91
CA LEU A 482 11.78 -17.30 -2.30
C LEU A 482 11.75 -17.27 -0.78
N ARG A 483 11.73 -16.09 -0.15
CA ARG A 483 11.55 -15.94 1.30
C ARG A 483 10.19 -16.47 1.74
N ARG A 484 9.15 -16.12 0.99
CA ARG A 484 7.78 -16.55 1.25
C ARG A 484 7.62 -18.05 0.98
N ALA A 485 8.21 -18.55 -0.11
CA ALA A 485 8.18 -19.97 -0.44
C ALA A 485 8.82 -20.83 0.67
N ALA A 486 10.00 -20.41 1.18
CA ALA A 486 10.68 -21.16 2.24
C ALA A 486 9.88 -21.17 3.55
N LEU A 487 9.33 -20.03 3.97
CA LEU A 487 8.44 -19.98 5.12
C LEU A 487 7.19 -20.84 4.91
N GLY A 488 6.62 -20.84 3.70
CA GLY A 488 5.48 -21.69 3.35
C GLY A 488 5.79 -23.18 3.51
N VAL A 489 6.93 -23.66 3.02
CA VAL A 489 7.36 -25.06 3.20
C VAL A 489 7.49 -25.41 4.68
N LEU A 490 8.15 -24.55 5.47
CA LEU A 490 8.32 -24.78 6.91
C LEU A 490 6.97 -24.84 7.64
N ARG A 491 6.07 -23.89 7.36
CA ARG A 491 4.72 -23.87 7.93
C ARG A 491 3.94 -25.13 7.58
N ILE A 492 3.93 -25.53 6.30
CA ILE A 492 3.20 -26.72 5.85
C ILE A 492 3.70 -27.97 6.58
N ILE A 493 5.02 -28.15 6.73
CA ILE A 493 5.58 -29.32 7.41
C ILE A 493 5.29 -29.29 8.92
N ILE A 494 5.54 -28.16 9.58
CA ILE A 494 5.46 -28.03 11.04
C ILE A 494 4.03 -28.00 11.54
N GLU A 495 3.17 -27.16 10.95
CA GLU A 495 1.80 -26.96 11.43
C GLU A 495 0.92 -28.17 11.13
N ASN A 496 1.13 -28.88 10.00
CA ASN A 496 0.47 -30.15 9.72
C ASN A 496 1.16 -31.36 10.37
N GLN A 497 2.25 -31.16 11.13
CA GLN A 497 3.00 -32.22 11.83
C GLN A 497 3.44 -33.38 10.90
N LEU A 498 3.87 -33.03 9.70
CA LEU A 498 4.26 -34.01 8.68
C LEU A 498 5.60 -34.66 9.07
N SER A 499 5.66 -35.98 9.03
CA SER A 499 6.89 -36.75 9.26
C SER A 499 7.78 -36.79 8.01
N LEU A 500 8.13 -35.62 7.47
CA LEU A 500 8.94 -35.46 6.26
C LEU A 500 10.35 -34.96 6.62
N ASP A 501 11.37 -35.55 6.00
CA ASP A 501 12.76 -35.08 6.12
C ASP A 501 13.02 -34.00 5.06
N LEU A 502 13.10 -32.74 5.49
CA LEU A 502 13.33 -31.61 4.59
C LEU A 502 14.65 -31.71 3.83
N SER A 503 15.71 -32.26 4.43
CA SER A 503 16.99 -32.44 3.73
C SER A 503 16.83 -33.43 2.58
N ARG A 504 16.10 -34.51 2.81
CA ARG A 504 15.76 -35.49 1.78
C ARG A 504 14.92 -34.87 0.67
N LEU A 505 13.89 -34.08 1.02
CA LEU A 505 13.04 -33.41 0.04
C LEU A 505 13.84 -32.44 -0.85
N VAL A 506 14.78 -31.69 -0.28
CA VAL A 506 15.67 -30.78 -1.04
C VAL A 506 16.57 -31.57 -1.98
N THR A 507 17.14 -32.69 -1.54
CA THR A 507 17.94 -33.57 -2.40
C THR A 507 17.11 -34.17 -3.54
N GLU A 508 15.90 -34.65 -3.25
CA GLU A 508 15.00 -35.20 -4.27
C GLU A 508 14.59 -34.13 -5.29
N ALA A 509 14.29 -32.91 -4.85
CA ALA A 509 14.02 -31.79 -5.75
C ALA A 509 15.24 -31.46 -6.64
N ALA A 510 16.46 -31.44 -6.09
CA ALA A 510 17.68 -31.17 -6.85
C ALA A 510 17.95 -32.22 -7.94
N ASN A 511 17.64 -33.49 -7.68
CA ASN A 511 17.81 -34.58 -8.64
C ASN A 511 16.92 -34.44 -9.90
N ASN A 512 15.87 -33.61 -9.84
CA ASN A 512 14.98 -33.35 -10.98
C ASN A 512 15.53 -32.29 -11.96
N PHE A 513 16.68 -31.67 -11.67
CA PHE A 513 17.34 -30.66 -12.50
C PHE A 513 18.59 -31.20 -13.21
N VAL A 514 18.53 -32.44 -13.74
CA VAL A 514 19.66 -33.12 -14.40
C VAL A 514 20.29 -32.23 -15.47
N ASP A 515 21.59 -31.96 -15.34
CA ASP A 515 22.42 -31.13 -16.23
C ASP A 515 21.97 -29.65 -16.39
N ILE A 516 21.06 -29.15 -15.53
CA ILE A 516 20.58 -27.76 -15.55
C ILE A 516 21.29 -26.90 -14.50
N LEU A 517 21.59 -27.46 -13.33
CA LEU A 517 22.17 -26.71 -12.22
C LEU A 517 23.63 -26.35 -12.52
N THR A 518 24.00 -25.10 -12.27
CA THR A 518 25.35 -24.55 -12.50
C THR A 518 26.16 -24.38 -11.23
N GLU A 519 25.51 -24.36 -10.06
CA GLU A 519 26.16 -24.18 -8.77
C GLU A 519 26.44 -25.53 -8.10
N ASP A 520 27.57 -25.61 -7.40
CA ASP A 520 27.89 -26.72 -6.51
C ASP A 520 27.21 -26.55 -5.14
N GLU A 521 27.03 -27.66 -4.41
CA GLU A 521 26.49 -27.66 -3.03
C GLU A 521 25.10 -27.00 -2.85
N VAL A 522 24.27 -27.00 -3.90
CA VAL A 522 22.92 -26.38 -3.89
C VAL A 522 22.08 -26.83 -2.70
N THR A 523 22.10 -28.12 -2.39
CA THR A 523 21.34 -28.71 -1.27
C THR A 523 21.77 -28.11 0.07
N THR A 524 23.08 -27.94 0.30
CA THR A 524 23.63 -27.31 1.50
C THR A 524 23.20 -25.85 1.61
N GLN A 525 23.29 -25.09 0.51
CA GLN A 525 22.90 -23.68 0.48
C GLN A 525 21.41 -23.49 0.77
N VAL A 526 20.56 -24.32 0.16
CA VAL A 526 19.11 -24.31 0.39
C VAL A 526 18.77 -24.71 1.82
N MET A 527 19.45 -25.71 2.39
CA MET A 527 19.23 -26.09 3.79
C MET A 527 19.65 -24.98 4.76
N GLN A 528 20.78 -24.31 4.53
CA GLN A 528 21.17 -23.14 5.33
C GLN A 528 20.11 -22.03 5.24
N TYR A 529 19.58 -21.81 4.04
CA TYR A 529 18.51 -20.84 3.79
C TYR A 529 17.23 -21.17 4.58
N PHE A 530 16.86 -22.45 4.71
CA PHE A 530 15.75 -22.86 5.59
C PHE A 530 16.07 -22.64 7.07
N TYR A 531 17.26 -23.03 7.54
CA TYR A 531 17.65 -22.88 8.95
C TYR A 531 17.66 -21.42 9.42
N ASP A 532 18.12 -20.49 8.59
CA ASP A 532 18.15 -19.06 8.93
C ASP A 532 16.74 -18.48 9.16
N ARG A 533 15.68 -19.16 8.71
CA ARG A 533 14.27 -18.74 8.84
C ARG A 533 13.52 -19.45 9.96
N LEU A 534 14.10 -20.50 10.53
CA LEU A 534 13.59 -21.16 11.73
C LEU A 534 14.04 -20.46 13.03
N ARG A 535 15.05 -19.59 12.93
CA ARG A 535 15.67 -18.90 14.07
C ARG A 535 14.84 -17.76 14.62
#